data_AF-A0A965XTB5-F1
#
_entry.id   AF-A0A965XTB5-F1
#
_cell.length_a   1.000
_cell.length_b   1.000
_cell.length_c   1.000
_cell.angle_alpha   90.00
_cell.angle_beta   90.00
_cell.angle_gamma   90.00
#
_symmetry.space_group_name_H-M   'P 1'
#
loop_
_entity.id
_entity.type
_entity.pdbx_description
1 polymer ?
#
loop_
_entity_poly.entity_id
_entity_poly.type
_entity_poly.pdbx_seq_one_letter_code
_entity_poly.pdbx_strand_id
1 'polypeptide(L)'
;MKNTDIPFPRQGGKGFFFALLRPQPFRAGRCSMEWSGAWTGLKTLLVAMAILAVMAGWAWAGHGKSKTAEAKTGIVLVAFGSTVAEARVAYAEIEKAVAAACPGLERVWAYSSDQVRTKLAKEGIAVPSPAEALARLAARGFDRAVVLPLMVIPGEEFHALA
;
A
#
# COMPACT_ATOMS: atom_id res chain seq x y z
N MET A 1 -44.46 -15.67 6.58
CA MET A 1 -45.56 -15.46 5.61
C MET A 1 -45.07 -14.42 4.62
N LYS A 2 -44.81 -14.65 3.33
CA LYS A 2 -45.18 -15.67 2.32
C LYS A 2 -43.90 -15.88 1.46
N ASN A 3 -43.26 -17.04 1.48
CA ASN A 3 -43.38 -18.16 0.53
C ASN A 3 -43.55 -17.72 -0.94
N THR A 4 -42.61 -18.08 -1.81
CA THR A 4 -42.84 -18.96 -2.97
C THR A 4 -41.53 -19.27 -3.71
N ASP A 5 -40.97 -20.45 -3.42
CA ASP A 5 -40.28 -21.28 -4.41
C ASP A 5 -41.28 -21.76 -5.45
N ILE A 6 -40.96 -21.79 -6.76
CA ILE A 6 -41.11 -22.99 -7.63
C ILE A 6 -40.37 -22.81 -8.99
N PRO A 7 -39.58 -23.80 -9.45
CA PRO A 7 -39.00 -23.89 -10.80
C PRO A 7 -39.84 -24.81 -11.72
N PHE A 8 -39.73 -24.77 -13.06
CA PHE A 8 -39.93 -25.96 -13.94
C PHE A 8 -39.35 -25.72 -15.38
N PRO A 9 -39.04 -26.79 -16.16
CA PRO A 9 -38.03 -26.85 -17.22
C PRO A 9 -38.56 -27.28 -18.62
N ARG A 10 -37.59 -27.60 -19.50
CA ARG A 10 -37.61 -28.45 -20.72
C ARG A 10 -38.28 -27.92 -22.00
N GLN A 11 -37.45 -27.86 -23.05
CA GLN A 11 -37.79 -28.31 -24.41
C GLN A 11 -36.66 -29.29 -24.80
N GLY A 12 -36.84 -30.53 -25.27
CA GLY A 12 -37.77 -31.04 -26.28
C GLY A 12 -37.26 -30.61 -27.66
N GLY A 13 -36.46 -31.36 -28.42
CA GLY A 13 -36.69 -32.72 -28.93
C GLY A 13 -37.05 -32.64 -30.43
N LYS A 14 -36.62 -33.65 -31.21
CA LYS A 14 -36.77 -33.90 -32.68
C LYS A 14 -35.52 -33.48 -33.47
N GLY A 15 -34.74 -34.35 -34.11
CA GLY A 15 -35.00 -35.69 -34.62
C GLY A 15 -35.41 -35.64 -36.10
N PHE A 16 -34.93 -36.62 -36.86
CA PHE A 16 -35.19 -36.93 -38.29
C PHE A 16 -34.28 -36.24 -39.32
N PHE A 17 -33.81 -36.88 -40.40
CA PHE A 17 -33.70 -38.28 -40.83
C PHE A 17 -33.04 -38.20 -42.22
N PHE A 18 -32.27 -39.23 -42.60
CA PHE A 18 -32.16 -39.75 -43.97
C PHE A 18 -31.84 -38.80 -45.14
N ALA A 19 -30.80 -39.10 -45.90
CA ALA A 19 -30.83 -40.18 -46.90
C ALA A 19 -29.58 -40.13 -47.78
N LEU A 20 -29.01 -41.32 -47.98
CA LEU A 20 -28.01 -41.65 -48.98
C LEU A 20 -28.43 -41.24 -50.40
N LEU A 21 -27.46 -40.88 -51.25
CA LEU A 21 -27.17 -41.60 -52.51
C LEU A 21 -25.91 -41.05 -53.21
N ARG A 22 -24.94 -41.96 -53.40
CA ARG A 22 -23.75 -41.96 -54.29
C ARG A 22 -24.19 -41.94 -55.79
N PRO A 23 -23.27 -42.05 -56.79
CA PRO A 23 -21.98 -41.39 -57.08
C PRO A 23 -21.87 -40.98 -58.59
N GLN A 24 -20.74 -40.44 -59.07
CA GLN A 24 -19.99 -40.86 -60.29
C GLN A 24 -18.84 -39.86 -60.63
N PRO A 25 -17.81 -40.24 -61.43
CA PRO A 25 -16.41 -39.92 -61.17
C PRO A 25 -15.77 -39.02 -62.25
N PHE A 26 -14.67 -38.33 -61.94
CA PHE A 26 -13.66 -38.01 -62.95
C PHE A 26 -12.29 -37.72 -62.34
N ARG A 27 -11.30 -37.88 -63.20
CA ARG A 27 -9.92 -38.28 -62.99
C ARG A 27 -8.98 -37.10 -62.67
N ALA A 28 -8.08 -37.36 -61.72
CA ALA A 28 -6.71 -36.85 -61.57
C ALA A 28 -6.44 -35.33 -61.64
N GLY A 29 -6.00 -34.81 -60.49
CA GLY A 29 -5.20 -33.59 -60.38
C GLY A 29 -4.48 -33.60 -59.04
N ARG A 30 -3.26 -34.15 -59.01
CA ARG A 30 -2.37 -34.11 -57.85
C ARG A 30 -1.89 -32.67 -57.70
N CYS A 31 -2.54 -31.89 -56.84
CA CYS A 31 -2.10 -30.54 -56.48
C CYS A 31 -1.68 -30.57 -55.01
N SER A 32 -0.40 -30.82 -54.77
CA SER A 32 0.23 -30.50 -53.49
C SER A 32 0.33 -28.98 -53.40
N MET A 33 -0.69 -28.34 -52.84
CA MET A 33 -0.62 -26.96 -52.40
C MET A 33 -0.30 -26.95 -50.91
N GLU A 34 0.96 -26.64 -50.60
CA GLU A 34 1.43 -26.31 -49.27
C GLU A 34 0.53 -25.25 -48.63
N TRP A 35 -0.16 -25.65 -47.57
CA TRP A 35 -1.05 -24.82 -46.77
C TRP A 35 -0.35 -24.50 -45.44
N SER A 36 0.72 -23.69 -45.47
CA SER A 36 1.57 -23.41 -44.29
C SER A 36 1.60 -21.93 -43.87
N GLY A 37 0.89 -21.03 -44.57
CA GLY A 37 0.98 -19.58 -44.32
C GLY A 37 -0.07 -18.98 -43.35
N ALA A 38 -1.29 -19.51 -43.31
CA ALA A 38 -2.36 -18.91 -42.50
C ALA A 38 -2.28 -19.29 -41.02
N TRP A 39 -1.69 -20.45 -40.72
CA TRP A 39 -1.64 -20.99 -39.35
C TRP A 39 -0.47 -20.45 -38.52
N THR A 40 0.62 -20.03 -39.18
CA THR A 40 1.74 -19.36 -38.53
C THR A 40 1.36 -17.94 -38.11
N GLY A 41 0.64 -17.19 -38.96
CA GLY A 41 0.19 -15.84 -38.66
C GLY A 41 -0.79 -15.74 -37.48
N LEU A 42 -1.74 -16.68 -37.36
CA LEU A 42 -2.67 -16.70 -36.22
C LEU A 42 -1.97 -17.07 -34.91
N LYS A 43 -1.01 -18.01 -34.95
CA LYS A 43 -0.24 -18.41 -33.77
C LYS A 43 0.69 -17.31 -33.28
N THR A 44 1.35 -16.58 -34.17
CA THR A 44 2.19 -15.43 -33.79
C THR A 44 1.36 -14.31 -33.20
N LEU A 45 0.16 -14.05 -33.73
CA LEU A 45 -0.75 -13.03 -33.20
C LEU A 45 -1.28 -13.39 -31.80
N LEU A 46 -1.64 -14.66 -31.56
CA LEU A 46 -2.08 -15.14 -30.25
C LEU A 46 -0.97 -15.11 -29.20
N VAL A 47 0.26 -15.47 -29.58
CA VAL A 47 1.43 -15.40 -28.68
C VAL A 47 1.77 -13.93 -28.37
N ALA A 48 1.74 -13.04 -29.36
CA ALA A 48 1.95 -11.61 -29.14
C ALA A 48 0.88 -11.00 -28.22
N MET A 49 -0.39 -11.40 -28.39
CA MET A 49 -1.48 -10.93 -27.54
C MET A 49 -1.35 -11.45 -26.09
N ALA A 50 -0.90 -12.69 -25.90
CA ALA A 50 -0.61 -13.25 -24.58
C ALA A 50 0.55 -12.52 -23.89
N ILE A 51 1.63 -12.20 -24.63
CA ILE A 51 2.77 -11.42 -24.10
C ILE A 51 2.31 -10.01 -23.73
N LEU A 52 1.49 -9.36 -24.56
CA LEU A 52 0.95 -8.02 -24.27
C LEU A 52 0.05 -8.04 -23.02
N ALA A 53 -0.77 -9.08 -22.85
CA ALA A 53 -1.61 -9.24 -21.66
C ALA A 53 -0.78 -9.46 -20.39
N VAL A 54 0.31 -10.25 -20.47
CA VAL A 54 1.26 -10.42 -19.37
C VAL A 54 1.91 -9.08 -19.04
N MET A 55 2.42 -8.32 -20.03
CA MET A 55 3.04 -7.01 -19.79
C MET A 55 2.07 -5.96 -19.22
N ALA A 56 0.79 -5.96 -19.63
CA ALA A 56 -0.24 -5.09 -19.07
C ALA A 56 -0.54 -5.40 -17.58
N GLY A 57 -0.42 -6.68 -17.18
CA GLY A 57 -0.58 -7.09 -15.78
C GLY A 57 0.45 -6.46 -14.83
N TRP A 58 1.67 -6.23 -15.30
CA TRP A 58 2.72 -5.56 -14.50
C TRP A 58 2.52 -4.04 -14.45
N ALA A 59 1.95 -3.43 -15.50
CA ALA A 59 1.63 -2.01 -15.53
C ALA A 59 0.50 -1.63 -14.55
N TRP A 60 -0.42 -2.55 -14.25
CA TRP A 60 -1.52 -2.31 -13.30
C TRP A 60 -1.21 -2.64 -11.84
N ALA A 61 -0.09 -3.30 -11.56
CA ALA A 61 0.36 -3.55 -10.18
C ALA A 61 1.06 -2.33 -9.53
N GLY A 62 1.37 -1.28 -10.30
CA GLY A 62 2.13 -0.11 -9.84
C GLY A 62 1.32 1.12 -9.41
N HIS A 63 -0.01 1.14 -9.60
CA HIS A 63 -0.84 2.21 -9.04
C HIS A 63 -1.22 1.86 -7.61
N GLY A 64 -0.39 2.31 -6.67
CA GLY A 64 -0.70 2.30 -5.25
C GLY A 64 -2.05 2.99 -5.03
N LYS A 65 -3.11 2.20 -4.87
CA LYS A 65 -4.37 2.69 -4.31
C LYS A 65 -4.00 3.24 -2.94
N SER A 66 -3.96 4.57 -2.81
CA SER A 66 -3.92 5.19 -1.50
C SER A 66 -5.17 4.68 -0.79
N LYS A 67 -4.95 3.77 0.16
CA LYS A 67 -6.04 3.36 1.04
C LYS A 67 -6.55 4.65 1.66
N THR A 68 -7.85 4.88 1.57
CA THR A 68 -8.60 5.71 2.52
C THR A 68 -8.55 5.03 3.89
N ALA A 69 -7.35 4.82 4.41
CA ALA A 69 -7.10 4.58 5.81
C ALA A 69 -7.23 5.94 6.49
N GLU A 70 -7.98 6.00 7.57
CA GLU A 70 -8.09 7.19 8.40
C GLU A 70 -6.68 7.70 8.74
N ALA A 71 -6.37 8.93 8.31
CA ALA A 71 -5.02 9.46 8.38
C ALA A 71 -4.57 9.55 9.84
N LYS A 72 -3.61 8.72 10.24
CA LYS A 72 -3.14 8.66 11.63
C LYS A 72 -2.26 9.86 11.92
N THR A 73 -2.57 10.58 12.99
CA THR A 73 -1.81 11.75 13.44
C THR A 73 -1.10 11.45 14.76
N GLY A 74 0.21 11.71 14.80
CA GLY A 74 1.03 11.65 16.01
C GLY A 74 1.49 13.04 16.44
N ILE A 75 1.99 13.16 17.67
CA ILE A 75 2.61 14.36 18.22
C ILE A 75 4.03 14.05 18.71
N VAL A 76 4.99 14.87 18.30
CA VAL A 76 6.38 14.81 18.75
C VAL A 76 6.63 15.96 19.71
N LEU A 77 6.88 15.64 20.97
CA LEU A 77 7.25 16.57 22.02
C LEU A 77 8.76 16.79 21.97
N VAL A 78 9.18 18.01 21.65
CA VAL A 78 10.60 18.34 21.50
C VAL A 78 11.04 19.27 22.64
N ALA A 79 11.85 18.74 23.56
CA ALA A 79 12.55 19.54 24.56
C ALA A 79 14.00 19.75 24.15
N PHE A 80 14.67 20.75 24.74
CA PHE A 80 16.13 20.82 24.66
C PHE A 80 16.77 19.56 25.26
N GLY A 81 16.19 19.08 26.36
CA GLY A 81 16.65 17.92 27.12
C GLY A 81 17.45 18.30 28.36
N SER A 82 17.51 17.40 29.33
CA SER A 82 18.37 17.55 30.52
C SER A 82 18.98 16.19 30.88
N THR A 83 20.23 16.21 31.31
CA THR A 83 20.90 15.03 31.88
C THR A 83 20.52 14.79 33.35
N VAL A 84 20.02 15.83 34.03
CA VAL A 84 19.62 15.76 35.44
C VAL A 84 18.26 15.05 35.56
N ALA A 85 18.16 14.03 36.41
CA ALA A 85 16.95 13.21 36.54
C ALA A 85 15.77 14.00 37.13
N GLU A 86 16.05 14.82 38.13
CA GLU A 86 15.09 15.67 38.84
C GLU A 86 14.44 16.69 37.90
N ALA A 87 15.21 17.24 36.96
CA ALA A 87 14.70 18.16 35.95
C ALA A 87 13.73 17.47 34.96
N ARG A 88 13.91 16.16 34.72
CA ARG A 88 13.05 15.38 33.81
C ARG A 88 11.68 15.06 34.42
N VAL A 89 11.51 15.20 35.74
CA VAL A 89 10.21 15.00 36.41
C VAL A 89 9.15 15.95 35.85
N ALA A 90 9.54 17.20 35.53
CA ALA A 90 8.64 18.18 34.93
C ALA A 90 8.07 17.73 33.56
N TYR A 91 8.80 16.88 32.81
CA TYR A 91 8.34 16.38 31.52
C TYR A 91 7.11 15.47 31.65
N ALA A 92 6.99 14.72 32.75
CA ALA A 92 5.82 13.89 33.00
C ALA A 92 4.55 14.74 33.18
N GLU A 93 4.64 15.89 33.85
CA GLU A 93 3.50 16.80 34.01
C GLU A 93 3.12 17.48 32.70
N ILE A 94 4.10 17.84 31.87
CA ILE A 94 3.84 18.34 30.51
C ILE A 94 3.15 17.27 29.67
N GLU A 95 3.62 16.02 29.71
CA GLU A 95 3.00 14.93 28.96
C GLU A 95 1.54 14.69 29.38
N LYS A 96 1.24 14.77 30.68
CA LYS A 96 -0.14 14.70 31.19
C LYS A 96 -1.00 15.84 30.64
N ALA A 97 -0.50 17.07 30.68
CA ALA A 97 -1.22 18.23 30.15
C ALA A 97 -1.49 18.10 28.65
N VAL A 98 -0.50 17.61 27.89
CA VAL A 98 -0.64 17.37 26.44
C VAL A 98 -1.61 16.22 26.16
N ALA A 99 -1.57 15.15 26.95
CA ALA A 99 -2.52 14.04 26.81
C ALA A 99 -3.96 14.47 27.07
N ALA A 100 -4.19 15.40 28.00
CA ALA A 100 -5.49 15.98 28.28
C ALA A 100 -5.97 16.92 27.16
N ALA A 101 -5.07 17.75 26.62
CA ALA A 101 -5.39 18.70 25.55
C ALA A 101 -5.58 18.05 24.18
N CYS A 102 -4.83 16.98 23.91
CA CYS A 102 -4.80 16.26 22.64
C CYS A 102 -5.11 14.76 22.84
N PRO A 103 -6.36 14.42 23.20
CA PRO A 103 -6.75 13.03 23.41
C PRO A 103 -6.64 12.24 22.10
N GLY A 104 -6.15 11.00 22.19
CA GLY A 104 -6.09 10.08 21.04
C GLY A 104 -4.86 10.22 20.13
N LEU A 105 -4.05 11.27 20.27
CA LEU A 105 -2.78 11.37 19.54
C LEU A 105 -1.69 10.52 20.20
N GLU A 106 -0.89 9.84 19.39
CA GLU A 106 0.33 9.16 19.82
C GLU A 106 1.42 10.17 20.17
N ARG A 107 1.94 10.15 21.40
CA ARG A 107 3.00 11.06 21.86
C ARG A 107 4.35 10.38 21.76
N VAL A 108 5.33 11.07 21.17
CA VAL A 108 6.73 10.63 21.11
C VAL A 108 7.63 11.76 21.62
N TRP A 109 8.55 11.44 22.52
CA TRP A 109 9.53 12.39 23.04
C TRP A 109 10.79 12.43 22.17
N ALA A 110 11.33 13.64 21.98
CA ALA A 110 12.61 13.89 21.32
C ALA A 110 13.39 15.00 22.02
N TYR A 111 14.72 14.93 22.01
CA TYR A 111 15.60 15.98 22.53
C TYR A 111 16.38 16.66 21.40
N SER A 112 16.38 17.99 21.36
CA SER A 112 17.12 18.75 20.35
C SER A 112 18.64 18.73 20.60
N SER A 113 19.09 18.76 21.86
CA SER A 113 20.52 18.82 22.19
C SER A 113 21.27 17.50 21.99
N ASP A 114 22.15 17.47 21.00
CA ASP A 114 23.04 16.33 20.69
C ASP A 114 23.93 15.95 21.88
N GLN A 115 24.43 16.96 22.61
CA GLN A 115 25.27 16.76 23.78
C GLN A 115 24.51 16.06 24.90
N VAL A 116 23.26 16.45 25.15
CA VAL A 116 22.40 15.80 26.16
C VAL A 116 22.12 14.36 25.74
N ARG A 117 21.71 14.12 24.48
CA ARG A 117 21.44 12.76 23.98
C ARG A 117 22.67 11.86 24.10
N THR A 118 23.85 12.38 23.77
CA THR A 118 25.11 11.63 23.85
C THR A 118 25.49 11.29 25.29
N LYS A 119 25.29 12.21 26.25
CA LYS A 119 25.53 11.93 27.67
C LYS A 119 24.57 10.87 28.20
N LEU A 120 23.27 11.00 27.91
CA LEU A 120 22.26 10.03 28.32
C LEU A 120 22.49 8.65 27.68
N ALA A 121 22.94 8.60 26.43
CA ALA A 121 23.28 7.33 25.77
C ALA A 121 24.41 6.59 26.49
N LYS A 122 25.40 7.30 27.05
CA LYS A 122 26.46 6.69 27.88
C LYS A 122 25.93 6.13 29.20
N GLU A 123 24.86 6.71 29.73
CA GLU A 123 24.13 6.23 30.91
C GLU A 123 23.11 5.11 30.57
N GLY A 124 23.06 4.67 29.30
CA GLY A 124 22.13 3.64 28.83
C GLY A 124 20.72 4.15 28.53
N ILE A 125 20.49 5.47 28.54
CA ILE A 125 19.20 6.10 28.26
C ILE A 125 19.23 6.66 26.83
N ALA A 126 18.63 5.93 25.89
CA ALA A 126 18.52 6.37 24.50
C ALA A 126 17.26 7.23 24.29
N VAL A 127 17.47 8.52 24.05
CA VAL A 127 16.41 9.47 23.66
C VAL A 127 16.61 9.83 22.18
N PRO A 128 15.57 9.80 21.33
CA PRO A 128 15.74 10.09 19.91
C PRO A 128 15.95 11.59 19.65
N SER A 129 16.59 11.89 18.52
CA SER A 129 16.54 13.22 17.90
C SER A 129 15.14 13.52 17.34
N PRO A 130 14.82 14.79 17.02
CA PRO A 130 13.55 15.14 16.37
C PRO A 130 13.32 14.38 15.06
N ALA A 131 14.36 14.25 14.23
CA ALA A 131 14.32 13.50 12.98
C ALA A 131 14.07 12.00 13.21
N GLU A 132 14.73 11.40 14.21
CA GLU A 132 14.52 9.99 14.58
C GLU A 132 13.11 9.76 15.13
N ALA A 133 12.57 10.70 15.90
CA ALA A 133 11.20 10.59 16.43
C ALA A 133 10.15 10.65 15.32
N LEU A 134 10.34 11.53 14.33
CA LEU A 134 9.50 11.56 13.13
C LEU A 134 9.63 10.27 12.32
N ALA A 135 10.85 9.76 12.14
CA ALA A 135 11.08 8.48 11.47
C ALA A 135 10.40 7.31 12.19
N ARG A 136 10.39 7.30 13.53
CA ARG A 136 9.66 6.30 14.33
C ARG A 136 8.15 6.39 14.13
N LEU A 137 7.58 7.59 14.05
CA LEU A 137 6.16 7.76 13.71
C LEU A 137 5.86 7.24 12.31
N ALA A 138 6.67 7.62 11.32
CA ALA A 138 6.52 7.15 9.94
C ALA A 138 6.60 5.62 9.84
N ALA A 139 7.57 5.00 10.51
CA ALA A 139 7.74 3.53 10.55
C ALA A 139 6.54 2.79 11.17
N ARG A 140 5.76 3.49 12.02
CA ARG A 140 4.55 2.95 12.66
C ARG A 140 3.28 3.22 11.86
N GLY A 141 3.39 3.82 10.68
CA GLY A 141 2.27 4.12 9.78
C GLY A 141 1.47 5.35 10.18
N PHE A 142 2.12 6.35 10.80
CA PHE A 142 1.53 7.68 10.97
C PHE A 142 1.69 8.50 9.69
N ASP A 143 0.59 9.05 9.19
CA ASP A 143 0.55 9.86 7.97
C ASP A 143 0.85 11.33 8.25
N ARG A 144 0.57 11.78 9.48
CA ARG A 144 0.75 13.17 9.92
C ARG A 144 1.45 13.22 11.26
N ALA A 145 2.28 14.23 11.45
CA ALA A 145 2.93 14.51 12.72
C ALA A 145 2.78 15.99 13.06
N VAL A 146 2.47 16.27 14.33
CA VAL A 146 2.53 17.61 14.92
C VAL A 146 3.81 17.69 15.73
N VAL A 147 4.65 18.69 15.48
CA VAL A 147 5.86 18.93 16.28
C VAL A 147 5.53 20.02 17.30
N LEU A 148 5.62 19.69 18.59
CA LEU A 148 5.40 20.62 19.69
C LEU A 148 6.76 20.97 20.34
N PRO A 149 7.34 22.13 20.01
CA PRO A 149 8.54 22.62 20.66
C PRO A 149 8.23 23.12 22.07
N LEU A 150 9.01 22.68 23.06
CA LEU A 150 8.90 23.07 24.47
C LEU A 150 9.91 24.17 24.88
N MET A 151 10.52 24.85 23.90
CA MET A 151 11.47 25.94 24.12
C MET A 151 10.72 27.22 24.50
N VAL A 152 11.24 27.96 25.49
CA VAL A 152 10.64 29.22 25.94
C VAL A 152 10.84 30.35 24.94
N ILE A 153 11.97 30.33 24.21
CA ILE A 153 12.36 31.37 23.25
C ILE A 153 12.49 30.74 21.87
N PRO A 154 12.03 31.40 20.78
CA PRO A 154 12.28 30.98 19.42
C PRO A 154 13.75 31.25 19.01
N GLY A 155 14.68 30.53 19.64
CA GLY A 155 16.12 30.61 19.34
C GLY A 155 16.52 29.70 18.18
N GLU A 156 17.82 29.45 18.04
CA GLU A 156 18.38 28.55 17.01
C GLU A 156 17.76 27.16 17.05
N GLU A 157 17.64 26.57 18.25
CA GLU A 157 17.04 25.26 18.48
C GLU A 157 15.59 25.16 17.98
N PHE A 158 14.82 26.25 18.10
CA PHE A 158 13.45 26.29 17.59
C PHE A 158 13.44 26.34 16.05
N HIS A 159 14.29 27.18 15.46
CA HIS A 159 14.38 27.33 14.02
C HIS A 159 14.92 26.07 13.34
N ALA A 160 15.76 25.29 14.02
CA ALA A 160 16.23 24.00 13.54
C ALA A 160 15.11 22.94 13.40
N LEU A 161 13.92 23.20 13.96
CA LEU A 161 12.76 22.31 13.85
C LEU A 161 11.76 22.72 12.75
N ALA A 162 11.93 23.91 12.16
CA ALA A 162 11.07 24.45 11.11
C ALA A 162 11.53 24.01 9.72
#